data_AF-A0A7J9MX55-F1
#
_entry.id   AF-A0A7J9MX55-F1
#
_cell.length_a   1.000
_cell.length_b   1.000
_cell.length_c   1.000
_cell.angle_alpha   90.00
_cell.angle_beta   90.00
_cell.angle_gamma   90.00
#
_symmetry.space_group_name_H-M   'P 1'
#
loop_
_entity.id
_entity.type
_entity.pdbx_description
1 polymer ?
#
loop_
_entity_poly.entity_id
_entity_poly.type
_entity_poly.pdbx_seq_one_letter_code
_entity_poly.pdbx_strand_id
1 'polypeptide(L)'
;MRNQRGEMENSYDSIGSKSKDVSLKDLSIRLAEFAQVRGWDEYHSPRNLLLALVGEVGELSEIFQWKGEVGKGLPNWSADEKEHLEDELSDVLLYLVRLADVCGLDLGQAALTKIIKNARKYPVVVMNQKSKSTYN
;
A
#
# COMPACT_ATOMS: atom_id res chain seq x y z
N MET A 1 10.70 31.97 -31.76
CA MET A 1 10.05 31.55 -30.51
C MET A 1 9.23 30.29 -30.80
N ARG A 2 9.80 29.11 -30.56
CA ARG A 2 9.14 27.82 -30.80
C ARG A 2 9.48 26.88 -29.63
N ASN A 3 8.43 26.59 -28.86
CA ASN A 3 8.13 25.38 -28.11
C ASN A 3 9.26 24.70 -27.29
N GLN A 4 9.40 25.11 -26.03
CA GLN A 4 10.08 24.34 -24.97
C GLN A 4 9.09 23.49 -24.12
N ARG A 5 7.82 23.36 -24.55
CA ARG A 5 6.77 22.64 -23.80
C ARG A 5 6.66 21.14 -24.13
N GLY A 6 7.39 20.63 -25.11
CA GLY A 6 7.28 19.24 -25.57
C GLY A 6 8.26 18.25 -24.94
N GLU A 7 9.20 18.72 -24.10
CA GLU A 7 10.29 17.86 -23.58
C GLU A 7 10.03 17.31 -22.18
N MET A 8 8.97 17.76 -21.48
CA MET A 8 8.62 17.29 -20.12
C MET A 8 7.51 16.23 -20.04
N GLU A 9 6.99 15.73 -21.17
CA GLU A 9 5.91 14.71 -21.17
C GLU A 9 6.40 13.27 -21.38
N ASN A 10 7.67 13.05 -21.76
CA ASN A 10 8.13 11.73 -22.22
C ASN A 10 9.10 10.98 -21.26
N SER A 11 9.18 11.33 -19.97
CA SER A 11 10.08 10.62 -19.04
C SER A 11 9.46 9.41 -18.33
N TYR A 12 8.16 9.14 -18.50
CA TYR A 12 7.49 8.00 -17.85
C TYR A 12 7.52 6.71 -18.69
N ASP A 13 7.85 6.79 -19.98
CA ASP A 13 7.71 5.69 -20.96
C ASP A 13 8.95 4.79 -21.13
N SER A 14 9.74 4.57 -20.08
CA SER A 14 10.88 3.63 -20.18
C SER A 14 10.99 2.60 -19.04
N ILE A 15 9.87 2.20 -18.44
CA ILE A 15 9.85 1.05 -17.51
C ILE A 15 9.72 -0.24 -18.33
N GLY A 16 10.79 -0.58 -19.04
CA GLY A 16 10.92 -1.82 -19.79
C GLY A 16 12.31 -2.41 -19.64
N SER A 17 12.62 -3.06 -18.51
CA SER A 17 13.66 -4.11 -18.40
C SER A 17 13.80 -4.64 -16.97
N LYS A 18 13.38 -5.90 -16.77
CA LYS A 18 13.58 -6.78 -15.58
C LYS A 18 13.11 -6.19 -14.25
N SER A 19 11.89 -6.55 -13.83
CA SER A 19 11.35 -6.20 -12.51
C SER A 19 12.31 -6.64 -11.40
N LYS A 20 13.00 -5.67 -10.80
CA LYS A 20 13.49 -5.80 -9.43
C LYS A 20 12.30 -5.51 -8.54
N ASP A 21 12.07 -6.35 -7.53
CA ASP A 21 11.08 -6.07 -6.49
C ASP A 21 11.25 -4.63 -5.99
N VAL A 22 10.17 -3.87 -5.93
CA VAL A 22 10.18 -2.48 -5.47
C VAL A 22 10.09 -2.48 -3.94
N SER A 23 11.10 -1.95 -3.25
CA SER A 23 11.07 -1.86 -1.79
C SER A 23 10.29 -0.65 -1.29
N LEU A 24 9.84 -0.68 -0.03
CA LEU A 24 9.23 0.49 0.62
C LEU A 24 10.19 1.69 0.64
N LYS A 25 11.51 1.43 0.68
CA LYS A 25 12.50 2.50 0.62
C LYS A 25 12.58 3.12 -0.77
N ASP A 26 12.49 2.32 -1.83
CA ASP A 26 12.42 2.81 -3.20
C ASP A 26 11.17 3.67 -3.43
N LEU A 27 10.01 3.25 -2.89
CA LEU A 27 8.78 4.03 -2.94
C LEU A 27 8.91 5.37 -2.20
N SER A 28 9.46 5.36 -0.98
CA SER A 28 9.69 6.58 -0.19
C SER A 28 10.56 7.58 -0.95
N ILE A 29 11.65 7.13 -1.59
CA ILE A 29 12.54 7.99 -2.38
C ILE A 29 11.78 8.58 -3.58
N ARG A 30 11.10 7.74 -4.37
CA ARG A 30 10.36 8.19 -5.56
C ARG A 30 9.23 9.17 -5.21
N LEU A 31 8.54 8.95 -4.09
CA LEU A 31 7.48 9.85 -3.60
C LEU A 31 8.05 11.19 -3.13
N ALA A 32 9.19 11.18 -2.44
CA ALA A 32 9.86 12.40 -2.02
C ALA A 32 10.29 13.23 -3.25
N GLU A 33 10.89 12.59 -4.25
CA GLU A 33 11.26 13.23 -5.52
C GLU A 33 10.03 13.78 -6.25
N PHE A 34 8.96 12.98 -6.35
CA PHE A 34 7.70 13.38 -6.99
C PHE A 34 7.07 14.61 -6.34
N ALA A 35 7.08 14.67 -5.00
CA ALA A 35 6.56 15.80 -4.23
C ALA A 35 7.45 17.04 -4.39
N GLN A 36 8.77 16.86 -4.33
CA GLN A 36 9.74 17.95 -4.42
C GLN A 36 9.65 18.69 -5.75
N VAL A 37 9.60 17.98 -6.88
CA VAL A 37 9.53 18.61 -8.22
C VAL A 37 8.22 19.38 -8.45
N ARG A 38 7.18 19.09 -7.65
CA ARG A 38 5.88 19.77 -7.68
C ARG A 38 5.73 20.84 -6.60
N GLY A 39 6.74 21.00 -5.73
CA GLY A 39 6.67 21.91 -4.58
C GLY A 39 5.65 21.48 -3.53
N TRP A 40 5.23 20.22 -3.50
CA TRP A 40 4.17 19.75 -2.61
C TRP A 40 4.61 19.52 -1.16
N ASP A 41 5.91 19.58 -0.89
CA ASP A 41 6.46 19.36 0.45
C ASP A 41 5.88 20.34 1.49
N GLU A 42 5.48 21.56 1.10
CA GLU A 42 4.80 22.50 1.99
C GLU A 42 3.44 22.00 2.51
N TYR A 43 2.76 21.14 1.74
CA TYR A 43 1.45 20.59 2.07
C TYR A 43 1.54 19.24 2.79
N HIS A 44 2.69 18.57 2.71
CA HIS A 44 2.96 17.24 3.26
C HIS A 44 3.30 17.27 4.76
N SER A 45 2.52 18.00 5.57
CA SER A 45 2.58 17.84 7.03
C SER A 45 2.03 16.45 7.45
N PRO A 46 2.50 15.86 8.58
CA PRO A 46 2.03 14.56 9.04
C PRO A 46 0.50 14.48 9.18
N ARG A 47 -0.15 15.56 9.64
CA ARG A 47 -1.61 15.61 9.77
C ARG A 47 -2.29 15.55 8.41
N ASN A 48 -1.80 16.30 7.43
CA ASN A 48 -2.43 16.35 6.11
C ASN A 48 -2.28 15.01 5.39
N LEU A 49 -1.10 14.38 5.46
CA LEU A 49 -0.86 13.05 4.91
C LEU A 49 -1.73 11.99 5.58
N LEU A 50 -1.93 12.06 6.91
CA LEU A 50 -2.86 11.18 7.61
C LEU A 50 -4.31 11.36 7.13
N LEU A 51 -4.75 12.61 6.92
CA LEU A 51 -6.11 12.87 6.44
C LEU A 51 -6.31 12.40 5.00
N ALA A 52 -5.30 12.57 4.13
CA ALA A 52 -5.32 12.01 2.78
C ALA A 52 -5.40 10.47 2.82
N LEU A 53 -4.54 9.82 3.62
CA LEU A 53 -4.58 8.37 3.85
C LEU A 53 -5.98 7.89 4.29
N VAL A 54 -6.66 8.63 5.18
CA VAL A 54 -8.02 8.28 5.61
C VAL A 54 -9.02 8.42 4.46
N GLY A 55 -8.83 9.40 3.57
CA GLY A 55 -9.59 9.55 2.33
C GLY A 55 -9.50 8.30 1.46
N GLU A 56 -8.28 7.86 1.13
CA GLU A 56 -8.04 6.69 0.29
C GLU A 56 -8.55 5.38 0.94
N VAL A 57 -8.46 5.26 2.27
CA VAL A 57 -9.10 4.14 2.98
C VAL A 57 -10.62 4.18 2.82
N GLY A 58 -11.21 5.37 2.74
CA GLY A 58 -12.62 5.58 2.41
C GLY A 58 -12.94 5.10 1.01
N GLU A 59 -12.20 5.55 0.00
CA GLU A 59 -12.38 5.14 -1.41
C GLU A 59 -12.22 3.62 -1.57
N LEU A 60 -11.17 3.04 -0.98
CA LEU A 60 -11.00 1.59 -0.88
C LEU A 60 -12.21 0.89 -0.23
N SER A 61 -12.80 1.49 0.80
CA SER A 61 -13.98 0.93 1.47
C SER A 61 -15.23 0.98 0.58
N GLU A 62 -15.38 2.00 -0.25
CA GLU A 62 -16.51 2.16 -1.17
C GLU A 62 -16.60 1.03 -2.19
N ILE A 63 -15.45 0.46 -2.60
CA ILE A 63 -15.39 -0.71 -3.49
C ILE A 63 -16.11 -1.92 -2.87
N PHE A 64 -16.02 -2.08 -1.55
CA PHE A 64 -16.59 -3.23 -0.83
C PHE A 64 -17.96 -2.96 -0.21
N GLN A 65 -18.38 -1.70 -0.06
CA GLN A 65 -19.50 -1.31 0.80
C GLN A 65 -20.83 -2.05 0.51
N TRP A 66 -21.07 -2.44 -0.76
CA TRP A 66 -22.27 -3.16 -1.20
C TRP A 66 -22.00 -4.60 -1.65
N LYS A 67 -20.76 -5.08 -1.48
CA LYS A 67 -20.41 -6.48 -1.73
C LYS A 67 -20.86 -7.31 -0.53
N GLY A 68 -21.48 -8.47 -0.80
CA GLY A 68 -21.70 -9.50 0.23
C GLY A 68 -20.38 -10.14 0.66
N GLU A 69 -20.40 -11.42 1.02
CA GLU A 69 -19.14 -12.14 1.26
C GLU A 69 -18.26 -12.17 0.01
N VAL A 70 -17.04 -11.63 0.12
CA VAL A 70 -16.06 -11.62 -0.97
C VAL A 70 -15.10 -12.80 -0.80
N GLY A 71 -15.11 -13.71 -1.78
CA GLY A 71 -14.20 -14.85 -1.81
C GLY A 71 -12.74 -14.44 -2.03
N LYS A 72 -11.81 -15.17 -1.40
CA LYS A 72 -10.37 -15.01 -1.62
C LYS A 72 -10.03 -15.15 -3.11
N GLY A 73 -9.16 -14.29 -3.61
CA GLY A 73 -8.78 -14.28 -5.03
C GLY A 73 -9.80 -13.63 -5.96
N LEU A 74 -10.88 -13.06 -5.42
CA LEU A 74 -11.85 -12.24 -6.16
C LEU A 74 -12.41 -12.95 -7.42
N PRO A 75 -12.97 -14.18 -7.29
CA PRO A 75 -13.31 -15.02 -8.44
C PRO A 75 -14.40 -14.43 -9.35
N ASN A 76 -15.27 -13.57 -8.80
CA ASN A 76 -16.41 -12.98 -9.51
C ASN A 76 -16.21 -11.48 -9.81
N TRP A 77 -14.98 -10.98 -9.72
CA TRP A 77 -14.69 -9.57 -9.98
C TRP A 77 -14.22 -9.40 -11.43
N SER A 78 -14.70 -8.34 -12.08
CA SER A 78 -14.27 -7.95 -13.42
C SER A 78 -12.80 -7.48 -13.41
N ALA A 79 -12.23 -7.25 -14.60
CA ALA A 79 -10.90 -6.65 -14.71
C ALA A 79 -10.89 -5.22 -14.14
N ASP A 80 -11.86 -4.40 -14.55
CA ASP A 80 -12.00 -3.02 -14.11
C ASP A 80 -12.18 -2.91 -12.58
N GLU A 81 -12.92 -3.84 -11.95
CA GLU A 81 -13.06 -3.86 -10.48
C GLU A 81 -11.75 -4.21 -9.77
N LYS A 82 -10.90 -5.03 -10.40
CA LYS A 82 -9.59 -5.38 -9.84
C LYS A 82 -8.56 -4.27 -10.04
N GLU A 83 -8.61 -3.59 -11.18
CA GLU A 83 -7.80 -2.41 -11.47
C GLU A 83 -8.13 -1.29 -10.47
N HIS A 84 -9.42 -0.98 -10.29
CA HIS A 84 -9.82 0.02 -9.30
C HIS A 84 -9.40 -0.36 -7.88
N LEU A 85 -9.50 -1.64 -7.50
CA LEU A 85 -8.97 -2.11 -6.22
C LEU A 85 -7.45 -1.96 -6.10
N GLU A 86 -6.71 -2.22 -7.18
CA GLU A 86 -5.25 -2.06 -7.22
C GLU A 86 -4.85 -0.60 -7.05
N ASP A 87 -5.56 0.33 -7.68
CA ASP A 87 -5.36 1.77 -7.54
C ASP A 87 -5.57 2.21 -6.08
N GLU A 88 -6.73 1.92 -5.49
CA GLU A 88 -7.02 2.37 -4.11
C GLU A 88 -6.09 1.72 -3.06
N LEU A 89 -5.71 0.45 -3.25
CA LEU A 89 -4.70 -0.18 -2.40
C LEU A 89 -3.33 0.49 -2.54
N SER A 90 -3.00 0.92 -3.75
CA SER A 90 -1.75 1.64 -4.03
C SER A 90 -1.76 3.02 -3.40
N ASP A 91 -2.85 3.77 -3.48
CA ASP A 91 -2.94 5.10 -2.88
C ASP A 91 -2.83 5.05 -1.35
N VAL A 92 -3.53 4.10 -0.71
CA VAL A 92 -3.35 3.82 0.73
C VAL A 92 -1.88 3.52 1.07
N LEU A 93 -1.21 2.68 0.28
CA LEU A 93 0.20 2.33 0.48
C LEU A 93 1.10 3.56 0.33
N LEU A 94 0.93 4.34 -0.74
CA LEU A 94 1.79 5.48 -1.06
C LEU A 94 1.67 6.58 -0.01
N TYR A 95 0.47 6.91 0.45
CA TYR A 95 0.30 7.87 1.55
C TYR A 95 0.85 7.35 2.87
N LEU A 96 0.71 6.06 3.18
CA LEU A 96 1.30 5.48 4.39
C LEU A 96 2.83 5.53 4.36
N VAL A 97 3.44 5.22 3.21
CA VAL A 97 4.90 5.31 3.00
C VAL A 97 5.36 6.75 3.13
N ARG A 98 4.68 7.71 2.49
CA ARG A 98 5.05 9.13 2.58
C ARG A 98 4.89 9.68 3.99
N LEU A 99 3.82 9.30 4.70
CA LEU A 99 3.60 9.67 6.09
C LEU A 99 4.73 9.14 6.99
N ALA A 100 5.14 7.88 6.82
CA ALA A 100 6.25 7.31 7.58
C ALA A 100 7.57 8.04 7.31
N ASP A 101 7.86 8.36 6.05
CA ASP A 101 9.06 9.09 5.62
C ASP A 101 9.13 10.50 6.23
N VAL A 102 8.05 11.28 6.14
CA VAL A 102 7.97 12.61 6.77
C VAL A 102 8.08 12.54 8.29
N CYS A 103 7.63 11.44 8.91
CA CYS A 103 7.81 11.18 10.34
C CYS A 103 9.21 10.65 10.71
N GLY A 104 10.10 10.41 9.74
CA GLY A 104 11.44 9.85 9.97
C GLY A 104 11.45 8.38 10.40
N LEU A 105 10.44 7.61 9.98
CA LEU A 105 10.28 6.20 10.33
C LEU A 105 10.67 5.28 9.18
N ASP A 106 11.51 4.28 9.47
CA ASP A 106 11.70 3.15 8.56
C ASP A 106 10.49 2.21 8.68
N LEU A 107 9.54 2.38 7.76
CA LEU A 107 8.30 1.61 7.75
C LEU A 107 8.53 0.10 7.58
N GLY A 108 9.51 -0.29 6.76
CA GLY A 108 9.84 -1.70 6.54
C GLY A 108 10.36 -2.35 7.81
N GLN A 109 11.33 -1.71 8.47
CA GLN A 109 11.88 -2.21 9.74
C GLN A 109 10.82 -2.19 10.86
N ALA A 110 9.95 -1.18 10.88
CA ALA A 110 8.84 -1.10 11.82
C ALA A 110 7.83 -2.25 11.62
N ALA A 111 7.49 -2.58 10.38
CA ALA A 111 6.61 -3.70 10.04
C ALA A 111 7.19 -5.05 10.46
N LEU A 112 8.47 -5.32 10.14
CA LEU A 112 9.17 -6.54 10.57
C LEU A 112 9.18 -6.68 12.09
N THR A 113 9.47 -5.59 12.80
CA THR A 113 9.43 -5.55 14.28
C THR A 113 8.02 -5.83 14.80
N LYS A 114 6.98 -5.31 14.14
CA LYS A 114 5.58 -5.52 14.53
C LYS A 114 5.14 -6.97 14.36
N ILE A 115 5.60 -7.67 13.32
CA ILE A 115 5.31 -9.09 13.11
C ILE A 115 5.85 -9.92 14.28
N ILE A 116 7.10 -9.68 14.70
CA ILE A 116 7.70 -10.37 15.86
C ILE A 116 6.89 -10.09 17.14
N LYS A 117 6.49 -8.83 17.36
CA LYS A 117 5.63 -8.46 18.50
C LYS A 117 4.27 -9.16 18.44
N ASN A 118 3.66 -9.27 17.26
CA ASN A 118 2.38 -9.95 17.08
C ASN A 118 2.50 -11.46 17.34
N ALA A 119 3.55 -12.12 16.86
CA ALA A 119 3.78 -13.54 17.11
C ALA A 119 3.91 -13.86 18.61
N ARG A 120 4.52 -12.96 19.39
CA ARG A 120 4.58 -13.06 20.85
C ARG A 120 3.22 -12.83 21.51
N LYS A 121 2.42 -11.89 20.98
CA LYS A 121 1.08 -11.58 21.49
C LYS A 121 0.06 -12.69 21.20
N TYR A 122 0.22 -13.39 20.08
CA TYR A 122 -0.68 -14.44 19.60
C TYR A 122 0.14 -15.72 19.30
N PRO A 123 0.57 -16.47 20.34
CA PRO A 123 1.35 -17.68 20.14
C PRO A 123 0.51 -18.77 19.46
N VAL A 124 1.15 -19.61 18.65
CA VAL A 124 0.50 -20.81 18.10
C VAL A 124 0.25 -21.77 19.26
N VAL A 125 -1.02 -22.00 19.57
CA VAL A 125 -1.40 -23.08 20.47
C VAL A 125 -1.37 -24.37 19.66
N VAL A 126 -0.39 -25.23 19.92
CA VAL A 126 -0.37 -26.58 19.35
C VAL A 126 -1.48 -27.38 20.01
N MET A 127 -2.64 -27.47 19.36
CA MET A 127 -3.66 -28.44 19.77
C MET A 127 -3.14 -29.84 19.41
N ASN A 128 -2.62 -30.55 20.42
CA ASN A 128 -2.35 -31.97 20.30
C ASN A 128 -3.65 -32.68 19.94
N GLN A 129 -3.71 -33.23 18.73
CA GLN A 129 -4.74 -34.20 18.33
C GLN A 129 -4.52 -35.50 19.13
N LYS A 130 -4.99 -35.54 20.38
CA LYS A 130 -5.22 -36.79 21.10
C LYS A 130 -6.67 -36.83 21.57
N SER A 131 -7.26 -38.00 21.37
CA SER A 131 -8.61 -38.47 21.73
C SER A 131 -9.81 -37.87 20.99
N LYS A 132 -10.09 -38.40 19.80
CA LYS A 132 -11.40 -39.04 19.57
C LYS A 132 -11.19 -40.54 19.42
N SER A 133 -10.86 -41.17 20.56
CA SER A 133 -11.07 -42.60 20.76
C SER A 133 -12.51 -42.77 21.21
N THR A 134 -13.20 -43.71 20.56
CA THR A 134 -14.37 -44.48 21.03
C THR A 134 -15.58 -43.71 21.60
N TYR A 135 -16.68 -43.71 20.83
CA TYR A 135 -17.96 -44.20 21.36
C TYR A 135 -18.58 -45.15 20.33
N ASN A 136 -19.01 -46.29 20.85
CA ASN A 136 -19.73 -47.38 20.20
C ASN A 136 -21.10 -46.93 19.67
#